data_AF-A0A5C7N6V1-F1
#
_entry.id   AF-A0A5C7N6V1-F1
#
_cell.length_a   1.000
_cell.length_b   1.000
_cell.length_c   1.000
_cell.angle_alpha   90.00
_cell.angle_beta   90.00
_cell.angle_gamma   90.00
#
_symmetry.space_group_name_H-M   'P 1'
#
loop_
_entity.id
_entity.type
_entity.pdbx_description
1 polymer ?
#
loop_
_entity_poly.entity_id
_entity_poly.type
_entity_poly.pdbx_seq_one_letter_code
_entity_poly.pdbx_strand_id
1 'polypeptide(L)'
;MKALVTGFIIALISFCVKGQSATLYYAKNWEVVPQAAASYYRKCQIGSGMIGKKFFTGSVEDYTLDGRLVMTGFYDEQGLKNGEFTFYYPSGQIQAKGKFFTGMRTGTWKYFFRNGQLEREVDFPVAERFKPLADDFEPVSVYDSLGTPILTKGTGNWYFEYEWYGMTDKYIVEGKFLSGKKEGIWTCKLSSGQLLYQEIYRNNKFKEGFVSDGRKQESLSEPVNNKFMLPYKLEVTESFVYRMGTTQKDYPGLSFLPPLPDTTKIQHSRDSAYQNLPEDEKVFYAVEQMAEFPGGAAAMFKFIQKNLRYPPTARRM
;
A
#
# COMPACT_ATOMS: atom_id res chain seq x y z
N MET A 1 -25.04 -8.18 65.68
CA MET A 1 -24.53 -6.82 65.41
C MET A 1 -24.10 -6.78 63.95
N LYS A 2 -24.60 -5.82 63.17
CA LYS A 2 -24.65 -5.83 61.69
C LYS A 2 -23.25 -5.71 61.05
N ALA A 3 -22.98 -6.52 60.04
CA ALA A 3 -21.83 -6.36 59.15
C ALA A 3 -22.03 -5.12 58.26
N LEU A 4 -21.07 -4.19 58.29
CA LEU A 4 -21.04 -3.03 57.42
C LEU A 4 -20.32 -3.43 56.13
N VAL A 5 -21.06 -3.58 55.04
CA VAL A 5 -20.49 -3.74 53.69
C VAL A 5 -20.29 -2.33 53.14
N THR A 6 -19.04 -1.86 53.14
CA THR A 6 -18.65 -0.62 52.46
C THR A 6 -18.47 -0.91 50.97
N GLY A 7 -19.48 -0.55 50.18
CA GLY A 7 -19.40 -0.62 48.72
C GLY A 7 -18.47 0.46 48.17
N PHE A 8 -17.38 0.04 47.51
CA PHE A 8 -16.60 0.91 46.65
C PHE A 8 -17.34 1.07 45.32
N ILE A 9 -17.95 2.25 45.10
CA ILE A 9 -18.40 2.66 43.77
C ILE A 9 -17.13 3.04 43.00
N ILE A 10 -16.66 2.12 42.14
CA ILE A 10 -15.65 2.46 41.12
C ILE A 10 -16.38 3.30 40.06
N ALA A 11 -16.26 4.62 40.19
CA ALA A 11 -16.58 5.51 39.10
C ALA A 11 -15.56 5.26 37.98
N LEU A 12 -15.96 4.47 36.97
CA LEU A 12 -15.29 4.39 35.68
C LEU A 12 -15.42 5.76 35.01
N ILE A 13 -14.50 6.66 35.33
CA ILE A 13 -14.26 7.85 34.52
C ILE A 13 -13.64 7.32 33.23
N SER A 14 -14.45 7.13 32.21
CA SER A 14 -13.95 7.03 30.83
C SER A 14 -13.25 8.34 30.51
N PHE A 15 -11.93 8.37 30.70
CA PHE A 15 -11.07 9.38 30.11
C PHE A 15 -11.09 9.16 28.59
N CYS A 16 -12.03 9.82 27.91
CA CYS A 16 -11.89 10.06 26.49
C CYS A 16 -10.76 11.08 26.33
N VAL A 17 -9.54 10.60 26.07
CA VAL A 17 -8.43 11.47 25.68
C VAL A 17 -8.76 11.97 24.27
N LYS A 18 -9.32 13.18 24.18
CA LYS A 18 -9.53 13.86 22.90
C LYS A 18 -8.16 13.98 22.19
N GLY A 19 -8.05 13.43 20.98
CA GLY A 19 -6.84 13.56 20.17
C GLY A 19 -6.46 15.03 19.97
N GLN A 20 -5.17 15.34 20.04
CA GLN A 20 -4.69 16.71 19.85
C GLN A 20 -4.60 17.02 18.36
N SER A 21 -5.12 18.18 17.96
CA SER A 21 -4.99 18.65 16.57
C SER A 21 -3.54 18.97 16.23
N ALA A 22 -3.08 18.53 15.07
CA ALA A 22 -1.73 18.75 14.58
C ALA A 22 -1.70 19.01 13.06
N THR A 23 -0.66 19.70 12.62
CA THR A 23 -0.33 19.84 11.19
C THR A 23 1.01 19.17 10.90
N LEU A 24 1.02 18.25 9.95
CA LEU A 24 2.23 17.58 9.48
C LEU A 24 2.55 18.00 8.05
N TYR A 25 3.82 17.99 7.68
CA TYR A 25 4.30 18.37 6.37
C TYR A 25 5.01 17.19 5.69
N TYR A 26 4.79 17.02 4.40
CA TYR A 26 5.27 15.87 3.65
C TYR A 26 5.94 16.27 2.35
N ALA A 27 7.00 15.54 1.97
CA ALA A 27 7.59 15.61 0.64
C ALA A 27 6.69 14.91 -0.40
N LYS A 28 7.07 14.97 -1.69
CA LYS A 28 6.30 14.36 -2.79
C LYS A 28 6.09 12.85 -2.65
N ASN A 29 7.02 12.17 -1.98
CA ASN A 29 6.96 10.74 -1.68
C ASN A 29 6.21 10.42 -0.37
N TRP A 30 5.52 11.40 0.23
CA TRP A 30 4.80 11.26 1.50
C TRP A 30 5.67 10.93 2.72
N GLU A 31 6.97 11.18 2.64
CA GLU A 31 7.84 11.23 3.82
C GLU A 31 7.62 12.53 4.57
N VAL A 32 7.63 12.45 5.90
CA VAL A 32 7.43 13.63 6.76
C VAL A 32 8.71 14.46 6.71
N VAL A 33 8.57 15.77 6.50
CA VAL A 33 9.69 16.72 6.36
C VAL A 33 9.38 18.03 7.08
N PRO A 34 10.38 18.88 7.35
CA PRO A 34 10.14 20.26 7.76
C PRO A 34 9.31 21.02 6.72
N GLN A 35 8.52 22.01 7.16
CA GLN A 35 7.66 22.81 6.27
C GLN A 35 8.40 23.39 5.04
N ALA A 36 9.66 23.81 5.20
CA ALA A 36 10.46 24.38 4.12
C ALA A 36 10.79 23.38 2.98
N ALA A 37 10.72 22.08 3.24
CA ALA A 37 10.99 21.02 2.26
C ALA A 37 9.71 20.30 1.77
N ALA A 38 8.54 20.80 2.16
CA ALA A 38 7.27 20.13 1.94
C ALA A 38 6.73 20.32 0.52
N SER A 39 5.85 19.42 0.12
CA SER A 39 4.97 19.51 -1.06
C SER A 39 3.49 19.37 -0.66
N TYR A 40 3.23 18.73 0.48
CA TYR A 40 1.90 18.55 1.05
C TYR A 40 1.91 18.87 2.54
N TYR A 41 0.73 19.12 3.10
CA TYR A 41 0.51 19.16 4.54
C TYR A 41 -0.79 18.45 4.92
N ARG A 42 -0.82 17.84 6.10
CA ARG A 42 -1.97 17.15 6.69
C ARG A 42 -2.46 17.89 7.91
N LYS A 43 -3.75 18.16 8.00
CA LYS A 43 -4.44 18.46 9.26
C LYS A 43 -4.99 17.15 9.82
N CYS A 44 -4.67 16.84 11.07
CA CYS A 44 -5.07 15.57 11.69
C CYS A 44 -5.28 15.71 13.20
N GLN A 45 -5.87 14.69 13.81
CA GLN A 45 -5.74 14.48 15.26
C GLN A 45 -4.72 13.38 15.50
N ILE A 46 -3.91 13.56 16.54
CA ILE A 46 -2.91 12.60 16.97
C ILE A 46 -3.32 12.10 18.36
N GLY A 47 -3.47 10.78 18.49
CA GLY A 47 -3.77 10.10 19.74
C GLY A 47 -2.50 9.74 20.55
N SER A 48 -2.69 9.24 21.76
CA SER A 48 -1.61 8.81 22.68
C SER A 48 -0.97 7.46 22.30
N GLY A 49 -0.87 7.14 21.01
CA GLY A 49 -0.33 5.87 20.53
C GLY A 49 1.10 5.62 21.04
N MET A 50 1.50 4.35 21.07
CA MET A 50 2.87 3.95 21.44
C MET A 50 3.85 4.22 20.29
N ILE A 51 5.08 4.64 20.62
CA ILE A 51 6.21 4.80 19.68
C ILE A 51 6.27 3.60 18.72
N GLY A 52 6.21 3.85 17.40
CA GLY A 52 6.24 2.81 16.37
C GLY A 52 4.88 2.24 15.90
N LYS A 53 3.73 2.74 16.40
CA LYS A 53 2.40 2.40 15.86
C LYS A 53 1.80 3.57 15.05
N LYS A 54 0.72 3.35 14.31
CA LYS A 54 -0.01 4.43 13.62
C LYS A 54 -0.66 5.34 14.69
N PHE A 55 -0.49 6.66 14.60
CA PHE A 55 -0.89 7.62 15.65
C PHE A 55 -2.05 8.55 15.28
N PHE A 56 -2.49 8.54 14.02
CA PHE A 56 -3.62 9.35 13.60
C PHE A 56 -4.89 8.81 14.23
N THR A 57 -5.70 9.68 14.80
CA THR A 57 -7.05 9.33 15.23
C THR A 57 -8.01 10.37 14.67
N GLY A 58 -9.27 10.02 14.55
CA GLY A 58 -10.28 10.95 14.06
C GLY A 58 -10.08 11.36 12.60
N SER A 59 -10.64 12.50 12.27
CA SER A 59 -10.66 13.04 10.90
C SER A 59 -9.29 13.56 10.47
N VAL A 60 -8.96 13.32 9.19
CA VAL A 60 -7.75 13.84 8.55
C VAL A 60 -8.09 14.51 7.22
N GLU A 61 -7.28 15.51 6.88
CA GLU A 61 -7.36 16.21 5.61
C GLU A 61 -5.94 16.49 5.10
N ASP A 62 -5.66 16.11 3.86
CA ASP A 62 -4.40 16.41 3.19
C ASP A 62 -4.58 17.51 2.16
N TYR A 63 -3.57 18.36 2.04
CA TYR A 63 -3.55 19.50 1.16
C TYR A 63 -2.21 19.63 0.43
N THR A 64 -2.22 20.21 -0.76
CA THR A 64 -1.03 20.80 -1.37
C THR A 64 -0.60 22.06 -0.61
N LEU A 65 0.65 22.50 -0.77
CA LEU A 65 1.12 23.73 -0.11
C LEU A 65 0.36 25.00 -0.52
N ASP A 66 -0.24 25.03 -1.71
CA ASP A 66 -1.11 26.12 -2.15
C ASP A 66 -2.59 25.94 -1.74
N GLY A 67 -2.87 24.99 -0.84
CA GLY A 67 -4.15 24.86 -0.14
C GLY A 67 -5.22 24.05 -0.87
N ARG A 68 -4.87 23.32 -1.94
CA ARG A 68 -5.84 22.43 -2.61
C ARG A 68 -5.99 21.13 -1.82
N LEU A 69 -7.23 20.71 -1.60
CA LEU A 69 -7.54 19.46 -0.92
C LEU A 69 -7.12 18.26 -1.77
N VAL A 70 -6.43 17.31 -1.16
CA VAL A 70 -5.88 16.08 -1.78
C VAL A 70 -6.63 14.85 -1.27
N MET A 71 -6.94 14.81 0.03
CA MET A 71 -7.60 13.66 0.65
C MET A 71 -8.37 14.08 1.90
N THR A 72 -9.50 13.41 2.15
CA THR A 72 -10.21 13.43 3.43
C THR A 72 -10.45 12.01 3.89
N GLY A 73 -10.34 11.75 5.18
CA GLY A 73 -10.60 10.42 5.73
C GLY A 73 -10.69 10.39 7.24
N PHE A 74 -10.78 9.20 7.81
CA PHE A 74 -10.86 8.99 9.24
C PHE A 74 -9.99 7.81 9.68
N TYR A 75 -9.35 7.95 10.84
CA TYR A 75 -8.60 6.89 11.50
C TYR A 75 -9.26 6.54 12.83
N ASP A 76 -9.35 5.24 13.13
CA ASP A 76 -9.82 4.78 14.43
C ASP A 76 -8.81 5.04 15.55
N GLU A 77 -9.17 4.69 16.78
CA GLU A 77 -8.31 4.88 17.97
C GLU A 77 -7.01 4.05 17.92
N GLN A 78 -6.94 3.05 17.04
CA GLN A 78 -5.76 2.22 16.81
C GLN A 78 -4.90 2.74 15.65
N GLY A 79 -5.29 3.85 15.03
CA GLY A 79 -4.60 4.45 13.90
C GLY A 79 -4.78 3.70 12.58
N LEU A 80 -5.82 2.89 12.46
CA LEU A 80 -6.20 2.23 11.23
C LEU A 80 -7.22 3.07 10.47
N LYS A 81 -7.13 3.09 9.14
CA LYS A 81 -8.13 3.76 8.30
C LYS A 81 -9.49 3.14 8.55
N ASN A 82 -10.49 3.97 8.82
CA ASN A 82 -11.83 3.50 9.13
C ASN A 82 -12.87 4.51 8.61
N GLY A 83 -13.97 4.04 8.05
CA GLY A 83 -14.99 4.90 7.46
C GLY A 83 -14.63 5.41 6.05
N GLU A 84 -15.26 6.51 5.65
CA GLU A 84 -15.17 7.06 4.30
C GLU A 84 -13.82 7.73 4.04
N PHE A 85 -13.25 7.46 2.88
CA PHE A 85 -12.10 8.17 2.33
C PHE A 85 -12.47 8.74 0.97
N THR A 86 -12.07 9.98 0.72
CA THR A 86 -12.22 10.65 -0.58
C THR A 86 -10.88 11.26 -0.97
N PHE A 87 -10.50 11.06 -2.23
CA PHE A 87 -9.28 11.56 -2.84
C PHE A 87 -9.65 12.49 -3.98
N TYR A 88 -8.86 13.52 -4.21
CA TYR A 88 -9.17 14.59 -5.14
C TYR A 88 -8.03 14.80 -6.14
N TYR A 89 -8.39 15.11 -7.37
CA TYR A 89 -7.46 15.62 -8.36
C TYR A 89 -7.02 17.05 -7.99
N PRO A 90 -5.91 17.54 -8.57
CA PRO A 90 -5.51 18.95 -8.42
C PRO A 90 -6.59 19.96 -8.85
N SER A 91 -7.55 19.56 -9.68
CA SER A 91 -8.71 20.38 -10.08
C SER A 91 -9.76 20.52 -8.96
N GLY A 92 -9.66 19.75 -7.87
CA GLY A 92 -10.67 19.64 -6.82
C GLY A 92 -11.78 18.64 -7.12
N GLN A 93 -11.81 18.04 -8.31
CA GLN A 93 -12.76 16.96 -8.61
C GLN A 93 -12.37 15.67 -7.88
N ILE A 94 -13.37 14.87 -7.51
CA ILE A 94 -13.14 13.57 -6.86
C ILE A 94 -12.39 12.67 -7.84
N GLN A 95 -11.29 12.10 -7.38
CA GLN A 95 -10.50 11.07 -8.07
C GLN A 95 -10.96 9.68 -7.65
N ALA A 96 -11.18 9.47 -6.36
CA ALA A 96 -11.67 8.20 -5.84
C ALA A 96 -12.38 8.40 -4.51
N LYS A 97 -13.32 7.51 -4.19
CA LYS A 97 -13.93 7.43 -2.86
C LYS A 97 -14.39 6.01 -2.52
N GLY A 98 -14.39 5.69 -1.25
CA GLY A 98 -14.87 4.42 -0.73
C GLY A 98 -14.57 4.29 0.76
N LYS A 99 -14.87 3.12 1.31
CA LYS A 99 -14.74 2.87 2.75
C LYS A 99 -13.49 2.05 3.07
N PHE A 100 -12.94 2.33 4.24
CA PHE A 100 -12.04 1.44 4.94
C PHE A 100 -12.72 0.89 6.20
N PHE A 101 -12.34 -0.32 6.59
CA PHE A 101 -12.65 -0.91 7.87
C PHE A 101 -11.38 -1.56 8.42
N THR A 102 -10.93 -1.15 9.60
CA THR A 102 -9.70 -1.67 10.24
C THR A 102 -8.46 -1.64 9.34
N GLY A 103 -8.34 -0.59 8.52
CA GLY A 103 -7.21 -0.39 7.61
C GLY A 103 -7.35 -1.06 6.24
N MET A 104 -8.38 -1.88 6.01
CA MET A 104 -8.62 -2.56 4.73
C MET A 104 -9.77 -1.88 3.97
N ARG A 105 -9.67 -1.83 2.63
CA ARG A 105 -10.80 -1.36 1.81
C ARG A 105 -12.00 -2.27 2.00
N THR A 106 -13.18 -1.68 2.08
CA THR A 106 -14.44 -2.41 2.19
C THR A 106 -15.56 -1.72 1.42
N GLY A 107 -16.54 -2.50 1.01
CA GLY A 107 -17.67 -2.05 0.21
C GLY A 107 -17.24 -1.49 -1.14
N THR A 108 -18.11 -0.68 -1.69
CA THR A 108 -17.96 -0.12 -3.03
C THR A 108 -16.96 1.03 -3.07
N TRP A 109 -15.95 0.88 -3.91
CA TRP A 109 -15.00 1.91 -4.27
C TRP A 109 -15.29 2.44 -5.67
N LYS A 110 -15.39 3.76 -5.78
CA LYS A 110 -15.63 4.48 -7.04
C LYS A 110 -14.40 5.30 -7.41
N TYR A 111 -14.03 5.24 -8.67
CA TYR A 111 -12.93 5.98 -9.25
C TYR A 111 -13.45 6.78 -10.44
N PHE A 112 -12.90 7.97 -10.64
CA PHE A 112 -13.43 8.93 -11.60
C PHE A 112 -12.30 9.45 -12.47
N PHE A 113 -12.63 9.81 -13.71
CA PHE A 113 -11.74 10.53 -14.60
C PHE A 113 -11.56 11.98 -14.14
N ARG A 114 -10.54 12.67 -14.67
CA ARG A 114 -10.27 14.10 -14.43
C ARG A 114 -11.37 15.05 -14.93
N ASN A 115 -12.34 14.55 -15.69
CA ASN A 115 -13.53 15.30 -16.12
C ASN A 115 -14.73 15.09 -15.16
N GLY A 116 -14.57 14.26 -14.13
CA GLY A 116 -15.59 13.95 -13.12
C GLY A 116 -16.51 12.79 -13.48
N GLN A 117 -16.37 12.21 -14.68
CA GLN A 117 -17.14 11.02 -15.05
C GLN A 117 -16.66 9.79 -14.28
N LEU A 118 -17.58 8.90 -13.94
CA LEU A 118 -17.28 7.63 -13.30
C LEU A 118 -16.42 6.78 -14.25
N GLU A 119 -15.23 6.40 -13.82
CA GLU A 119 -14.35 5.49 -14.56
C GLU A 119 -14.68 4.05 -14.21
N ARG A 120 -14.75 3.74 -12.92
CA ARG A 120 -14.98 2.37 -12.46
C ARG A 120 -15.53 2.30 -11.06
N GLU A 121 -16.22 1.20 -10.81
CA GLU A 121 -16.76 0.79 -9.52
C GLU A 121 -16.36 -0.65 -9.25
N VAL A 122 -15.79 -0.90 -8.08
CA VAL A 122 -15.40 -2.24 -7.62
C VAL A 122 -15.84 -2.42 -6.17
N ASP A 123 -16.24 -3.64 -5.82
CA ASP A 123 -16.62 -4.00 -4.46
C ASP A 123 -15.50 -4.77 -3.78
N PHE A 124 -15.17 -4.35 -2.56
CA PHE A 124 -14.26 -5.06 -1.67
C PHE A 124 -15.08 -5.74 -0.56
N PRO A 125 -15.20 -7.07 -0.55
CA PRO A 125 -15.95 -7.77 0.48
C PRO A 125 -15.32 -7.58 1.87
N VAL A 126 -16.16 -7.48 2.89
CA VAL A 126 -15.70 -7.43 4.29
C VAL A 126 -15.22 -8.83 4.66
N ALA A 127 -13.93 -9.01 4.93
CA ALA A 127 -13.39 -10.30 5.34
C ALA A 127 -14.00 -10.72 6.70
N GLU A 128 -14.95 -11.65 6.70
CA GLU A 128 -15.66 -12.07 7.92
C GLU A 128 -14.77 -12.77 8.96
N ARG A 129 -13.57 -13.24 8.59
CA ARG A 129 -12.59 -13.87 9.50
C ARG A 129 -11.25 -14.05 8.80
N PHE A 130 -10.17 -13.47 9.34
CA PHE A 130 -8.75 -13.89 9.31
C PHE A 130 -8.16 -14.65 8.10
N LYS A 131 -8.76 -14.59 6.92
CA LYS A 131 -8.08 -14.83 5.65
C LYS A 131 -7.98 -13.48 4.96
N PRO A 132 -6.86 -12.76 5.14
CA PRO A 132 -6.51 -11.75 4.18
C PRO A 132 -6.16 -12.51 2.90
N LEU A 133 -7.18 -12.83 2.10
CA LEU A 133 -7.01 -12.57 0.69
C LEU A 133 -7.10 -11.05 0.60
N ALA A 134 -6.02 -10.39 1.05
CA ALA A 134 -5.77 -9.05 0.61
C ALA A 134 -5.92 -9.15 -0.91
N ASP A 135 -6.81 -8.34 -1.47
CA ASP A 135 -6.84 -8.04 -2.90
C ASP A 135 -7.89 -8.78 -3.76
N ASP A 136 -8.86 -9.49 -3.16
CA ASP A 136 -10.06 -9.92 -3.88
C ASP A 136 -11.06 -8.76 -3.98
N PHE A 137 -11.22 -8.20 -5.18
CA PHE A 137 -12.28 -7.26 -5.51
C PHE A 137 -13.23 -7.89 -6.53
N GLU A 138 -14.48 -7.47 -6.51
CA GLU A 138 -15.46 -7.79 -7.55
C GLU A 138 -15.70 -6.55 -8.41
N PRO A 139 -15.54 -6.64 -9.76
CA PRO A 139 -15.85 -5.51 -10.62
C PRO A 139 -17.36 -5.29 -10.66
N VAL A 140 -17.80 -4.05 -10.50
CA VAL A 140 -19.22 -3.68 -10.58
C VAL A 140 -19.50 -3.04 -11.94
N SER A 141 -18.75 -1.99 -12.27
CA SER A 141 -18.85 -1.31 -13.57
C SER A 141 -17.54 -0.63 -13.99
N VAL A 142 -17.35 -0.47 -15.30
CA VAL A 142 -16.24 0.28 -15.92
C VAL A 142 -16.79 1.04 -17.11
N TYR A 143 -16.35 2.29 -17.29
CA TYR A 143 -16.73 3.18 -18.38
C TYR A 143 -15.50 3.80 -19.02
N ASP A 144 -15.61 4.23 -20.27
CA ASP A 144 -14.62 5.12 -20.89
C ASP A 144 -14.80 6.58 -20.45
N SER A 145 -13.90 7.46 -20.89
CA SER A 145 -13.90 8.89 -20.56
C SER A 145 -15.04 9.70 -21.19
N LEU A 146 -15.88 9.07 -22.01
CA LEU A 146 -17.11 9.64 -22.57
C LEU A 146 -18.36 9.12 -21.83
N GLY A 147 -18.21 8.17 -20.91
CA GLY A 147 -19.28 7.55 -20.15
C GLY A 147 -19.88 6.32 -20.83
N THR A 148 -19.24 5.80 -21.88
CA THR A 148 -19.69 4.57 -22.55
C THR A 148 -19.39 3.36 -21.66
N PRO A 149 -20.37 2.49 -21.37
CA PRO A 149 -20.15 1.31 -20.54
C PRO A 149 -19.24 0.28 -21.23
N ILE A 150 -18.19 -0.15 -20.54
CA ILE A 150 -17.26 -1.22 -20.94
C ILE A 150 -17.55 -2.52 -20.16
N LEU A 151 -17.89 -2.38 -18.88
CA LEU A 151 -18.27 -3.45 -17.98
C LEU A 151 -19.47 -3.00 -17.15
N THR A 152 -20.51 -3.82 -17.06
CA THR A 152 -21.71 -3.54 -16.27
C THR A 152 -22.16 -4.77 -15.51
N LYS A 153 -22.58 -4.60 -14.25
CA LYS A 153 -23.04 -5.69 -13.39
C LYS A 153 -22.04 -6.86 -13.36
N GLY A 154 -20.76 -6.53 -13.25
CA GLY A 154 -19.67 -7.52 -13.22
C GLY A 154 -19.42 -8.25 -14.54
N THR A 155 -19.99 -7.81 -15.66
CA THR A 155 -19.82 -8.47 -16.97
C THR A 155 -19.27 -7.49 -18.00
N GLY A 156 -18.17 -7.86 -18.64
CA GLY A 156 -17.53 -7.05 -19.67
C GLY A 156 -16.03 -7.24 -19.72
N ASN A 157 -15.37 -6.43 -20.54
CA ASN A 157 -13.92 -6.44 -20.66
C ASN A 157 -13.30 -5.66 -19.50
N TRP A 158 -12.22 -6.19 -18.97
CA TRP A 158 -11.40 -5.53 -17.97
C TRP A 158 -10.10 -5.06 -18.61
N TYR A 159 -9.72 -3.83 -18.25
CA TYR A 159 -8.44 -3.24 -18.60
C TYR A 159 -7.94 -2.47 -17.38
N PHE A 160 -6.70 -2.76 -16.99
CA PHE A 160 -6.05 -2.08 -15.89
C PHE A 160 -4.58 -1.84 -16.20
N GLU A 161 -4.15 -0.59 -16.06
CA GLU A 161 -2.78 -0.16 -16.29
C GLU A 161 -2.19 0.34 -14.97
N TYR A 162 -1.02 -0.17 -14.59
CA TYR A 162 -0.29 0.30 -13.41
C TYR A 162 1.20 0.48 -13.69
N GLU A 163 1.82 1.36 -12.92
CA GLU A 163 3.24 1.69 -13.00
C GLU A 163 3.91 1.26 -11.70
N TRP A 164 5.03 0.53 -11.81
CA TRP A 164 5.87 0.20 -10.65
C TRP A 164 6.92 1.29 -10.45
N TYR A 165 7.17 1.71 -9.20
CA TYR A 165 8.05 2.84 -8.90
C TYR A 165 9.44 2.65 -9.54
N GLY A 166 9.86 3.64 -10.34
CA GLY A 166 11.15 3.64 -11.03
C GLY A 166 11.20 2.81 -12.31
N MET A 167 10.09 2.22 -12.75
CA MET A 167 10.02 1.53 -14.05
C MET A 167 9.44 2.45 -15.12
N THR A 168 10.09 2.46 -16.28
CA THR A 168 9.63 3.22 -17.46
C THR A 168 8.41 2.57 -18.11
N ASP A 169 8.35 1.24 -18.10
CA ASP A 169 7.24 0.49 -18.67
C ASP A 169 6.12 0.31 -17.66
N LYS A 170 4.89 0.49 -18.15
CA LYS A 170 3.67 0.20 -17.42
C LYS A 170 3.28 -1.24 -17.61
N TYR A 171 2.59 -1.80 -16.65
CA TYR A 171 2.00 -3.12 -16.73
C TYR A 171 0.53 -2.98 -17.08
N ILE A 172 0.07 -3.78 -18.03
CA ILE A 172 -1.29 -3.78 -18.56
C ILE A 172 -1.87 -5.16 -18.31
N VAL A 173 -2.90 -5.22 -17.47
CA VAL A 173 -3.68 -6.43 -17.21
C VAL A 173 -5.02 -6.32 -17.93
N GLU A 174 -5.34 -7.30 -18.75
CA GLU A 174 -6.58 -7.35 -19.52
C GLU A 174 -7.22 -8.74 -19.46
N GLY A 175 -8.54 -8.78 -19.56
CA GLY A 175 -9.30 -10.03 -19.50
C GLY A 175 -10.80 -9.77 -19.54
N LYS A 176 -11.59 -10.81 -19.28
CA LYS A 176 -13.04 -10.72 -19.28
C LYS A 176 -13.61 -11.17 -17.94
N PHE A 177 -14.59 -10.42 -17.46
CA PHE A 177 -15.45 -10.83 -16.37
C PHE A 177 -16.82 -11.26 -16.88
N LEU A 178 -17.38 -12.28 -16.23
CA LEU A 178 -18.75 -12.71 -16.38
C LEU A 178 -19.38 -12.82 -14.98
N SER A 179 -20.34 -11.95 -14.68
CA SER A 179 -20.99 -11.85 -13.37
C SER A 179 -19.99 -11.80 -12.19
N GLY A 180 -18.99 -10.93 -12.30
CA GLY A 180 -17.96 -10.71 -11.27
C GLY A 180 -16.80 -11.70 -11.30
N LYS A 181 -16.83 -12.72 -12.17
CA LYS A 181 -15.86 -13.82 -12.17
C LYS A 181 -14.96 -13.81 -13.39
N LYS A 182 -13.66 -14.04 -13.20
CA LYS A 182 -12.71 -14.17 -14.32
C LYS A 182 -13.16 -15.29 -15.27
N GLU A 183 -13.18 -14.99 -16.56
CA GLU A 183 -13.54 -15.92 -17.62
C GLU A 183 -12.61 -15.75 -18.82
N GLY A 184 -12.24 -16.85 -19.45
CA GLY A 184 -11.41 -16.85 -20.66
C GLY A 184 -9.95 -16.50 -20.40
N ILE A 185 -9.33 -15.88 -21.40
CA ILE A 185 -7.91 -15.53 -21.39
C ILE A 185 -7.70 -14.23 -20.63
N TRP A 186 -6.72 -14.25 -19.73
CA TRP A 186 -6.21 -13.14 -18.96
C TRP A 186 -4.74 -12.96 -19.27
N THR A 187 -4.30 -11.73 -19.55
CA THR A 187 -2.91 -11.44 -19.87
C THR A 187 -2.39 -10.29 -19.02
N CYS A 188 -1.09 -10.31 -18.77
CA CYS A 188 -0.35 -9.14 -18.35
C CYS A 188 0.80 -8.90 -19.32
N LYS A 189 0.93 -7.67 -19.80
CA LYS A 189 1.98 -7.23 -20.72
C LYS A 189 2.57 -5.91 -20.26
N LEU A 190 3.82 -5.65 -20.62
CA LEU A 190 4.40 -4.32 -20.50
C LEU A 190 3.80 -3.39 -21.57
N SER A 191 3.85 -2.08 -21.34
CA SER A 191 3.46 -1.04 -22.32
C SER A 191 4.29 -1.10 -23.59
N SER A 192 5.52 -1.62 -23.50
CA SER A 192 6.37 -1.95 -24.65
C SER A 192 5.85 -3.13 -25.49
N GLY A 193 4.84 -3.86 -25.02
CA GLY A 193 4.20 -4.98 -25.70
C GLY A 193 4.70 -6.36 -25.27
N GLN A 194 5.74 -6.45 -24.42
CA GLN A 194 6.24 -7.72 -23.93
C GLN A 194 5.18 -8.42 -23.05
N LEU A 195 4.74 -9.61 -23.46
CA LEU A 195 3.87 -10.47 -22.65
C LEU A 195 4.65 -11.02 -21.44
N LEU A 196 4.09 -10.85 -20.25
CA LEU A 196 4.66 -11.33 -18.99
C LEU A 196 4.00 -12.61 -18.51
N TYR A 197 2.68 -12.70 -18.65
CA TYR A 197 1.96 -13.94 -18.40
C TYR A 197 0.65 -14.01 -19.17
N GLN A 198 0.16 -15.24 -19.33
CA GLN A 198 -1.19 -15.53 -19.77
C GLN A 198 -1.78 -16.61 -18.87
N GLU A 199 -3.06 -16.46 -18.53
CA GLU A 199 -3.82 -17.39 -17.72
C GLU A 199 -5.19 -17.64 -18.34
N ILE A 200 -5.75 -18.82 -18.12
CA ILE A 200 -7.08 -19.20 -18.57
C ILE A 200 -7.94 -19.49 -17.36
N TYR A 201 -9.09 -18.82 -17.29
CA TYR A 201 -10.06 -18.98 -16.22
C TYR A 201 -11.39 -19.50 -16.76
N ARG A 202 -12.07 -20.28 -15.93
CA ARG A 202 -13.49 -20.60 -16.10
C ARG A 202 -14.21 -20.42 -14.78
N ASN A 203 -15.18 -19.51 -14.71
CA ASN A 203 -15.96 -19.22 -13.50
C ASN A 203 -15.04 -18.95 -12.28
N ASN A 204 -14.07 -18.04 -12.46
CA ASN A 204 -13.03 -17.67 -11.48
C ASN A 204 -12.04 -18.78 -11.09
N LYS A 205 -12.11 -19.97 -11.70
CA LYS A 205 -11.16 -21.05 -11.44
C LYS A 205 -10.06 -21.03 -12.50
N PHE A 206 -8.82 -20.84 -12.05
CA PHE A 206 -7.63 -21.04 -12.87
C PHE A 206 -7.66 -22.43 -13.50
N LYS A 207 -7.29 -22.52 -14.77
CA LYS A 207 -7.20 -23.76 -15.53
C LYS A 207 -5.77 -24.08 -15.90
N GLU A 208 -5.12 -23.12 -16.53
CA GLU A 208 -3.74 -23.21 -16.97
C GLU A 208 -3.22 -21.81 -17.27
N GLY A 209 -1.91 -21.68 -17.38
CA GLY A 209 -1.26 -20.43 -17.72
C GLY A 209 0.23 -20.62 -17.89
N PHE A 210 0.91 -19.53 -18.24
CA PHE A 210 2.36 -19.48 -18.30
C PHE A 210 2.86 -18.08 -17.98
N VAL A 211 4.11 -17.99 -17.51
CA VAL A 211 4.88 -16.75 -17.46
C VAL A 211 5.88 -16.72 -18.62
N SER A 212 6.26 -15.53 -19.07
CA SER A 212 7.25 -15.33 -20.11
C SER A 212 8.22 -14.21 -19.79
N ASP A 213 9.51 -14.44 -20.09
CA ASP A 213 10.58 -13.44 -20.06
C ASP A 213 10.86 -12.82 -21.44
N GLY A 214 9.99 -13.10 -22.43
CA GLY A 214 10.15 -12.70 -23.83
C GLY A 214 11.01 -13.66 -24.67
N ARG A 215 11.66 -14.66 -24.07
CA ARG A 215 12.46 -15.69 -24.76
C ARG A 215 11.94 -17.11 -24.53
N LYS A 216 11.41 -17.35 -23.33
CA LYS A 216 10.87 -18.63 -22.91
C LYS A 216 9.50 -18.46 -22.28
N GLN A 217 8.77 -19.57 -22.23
CA GLN A 217 7.51 -19.69 -21.51
C GLN A 217 7.64 -20.84 -20.52
N GLU A 218 7.17 -20.60 -19.30
CA GLU A 218 7.13 -21.59 -18.24
C GLU A 218 5.69 -21.75 -17.76
N SER A 219 5.17 -22.97 -17.80
CA SER A 219 3.82 -23.28 -17.37
C SER A 219 3.61 -23.01 -15.88
N LEU A 220 2.43 -22.52 -15.55
CA LEU A 220 2.00 -22.22 -14.19
C LEU A 220 1.15 -23.36 -13.64
N SER A 221 1.46 -23.83 -12.43
CA SER A 221 0.60 -24.74 -11.65
C SER A 221 -0.48 -24.01 -10.86
N GLU A 222 -0.27 -22.71 -10.61
CA GLU A 222 -1.16 -21.82 -9.85
C GLU A 222 -1.15 -20.42 -10.49
N PRO A 223 -2.21 -19.62 -10.31
CA PRO A 223 -2.25 -18.27 -10.87
C PRO A 223 -1.19 -17.35 -10.25
N VAL A 224 -0.70 -16.41 -11.06
CA VAL A 224 0.13 -15.29 -10.64
C VAL A 224 -0.64 -14.46 -9.62
N ASN A 225 0.06 -14.05 -8.57
CA ASN A 225 -0.53 -13.31 -7.46
C ASN A 225 -1.28 -12.05 -7.94
N ASN A 226 -2.53 -11.91 -7.50
CA ASN A 226 -3.48 -10.85 -7.90
C ASN A 226 -3.06 -9.42 -7.51
N LYS A 227 -1.96 -9.22 -6.77
CA LYS A 227 -1.44 -7.88 -6.40
C LYS A 227 -1.34 -6.89 -7.57
N PHE A 228 -1.15 -7.39 -8.78
CA PHE A 228 -1.02 -6.61 -10.01
C PHE A 228 -2.35 -6.15 -10.61
N MET A 229 -3.50 -6.61 -10.09
CA MET A 229 -4.82 -6.24 -10.60
C MET A 229 -5.51 -5.13 -9.81
N LEU A 230 -4.90 -4.70 -8.71
CA LEU A 230 -5.53 -3.75 -7.82
C LEU A 230 -5.53 -2.35 -8.43
N PRO A 231 -6.67 -1.63 -8.39
CA PRO A 231 -6.75 -0.22 -8.75
C PRO A 231 -6.06 0.67 -7.71
N TYR A 232 -4.73 0.56 -7.62
CA TYR A 232 -3.90 1.37 -6.74
C TYR A 232 -3.05 2.36 -7.51
N LYS A 233 -3.48 3.62 -7.49
CA LYS A 233 -2.60 4.79 -7.51
C LYS A 233 -3.21 5.89 -6.66
N LEU A 234 -3.57 5.54 -5.44
CA LEU A 234 -3.84 6.55 -4.41
C LEU A 234 -2.50 6.77 -3.75
N GLU A 235 -1.93 7.96 -3.88
CA GLU A 235 -0.61 8.24 -3.34
C GLU A 235 -0.57 7.80 -1.87
N VAL A 236 0.43 6.98 -1.55
CA VAL A 236 0.52 6.21 -0.31
C VAL A 236 0.65 7.20 0.85
N THR A 237 -0.47 7.61 1.45
CA THR A 237 -0.44 8.41 2.69
C THR A 237 -0.14 7.54 3.93
N GLU A 238 0.50 6.40 3.73
CA GLU A 238 0.59 5.35 4.73
C GLU A 238 1.94 5.38 5.41
N SER A 239 1.86 5.68 6.71
CA SER A 239 2.95 5.65 7.70
C SER A 239 3.74 6.94 7.73
N PHE A 240 3.70 7.59 8.89
CA PHE A 240 4.77 8.45 9.34
C PHE A 240 6.06 7.61 9.33
N VAL A 241 6.98 7.88 8.40
CA VAL A 241 8.32 7.27 8.39
C VAL A 241 9.32 8.35 8.74
N TYR A 242 10.06 8.18 9.85
CA TYR A 242 11.16 9.07 10.19
C TYR A 242 12.24 8.97 9.12
N ARG A 243 12.72 10.10 8.63
CA ARG A 243 13.95 10.13 7.85
C ARG A 243 15.14 9.80 8.76
N MET A 244 16.01 8.88 8.34
CA MET A 244 17.28 8.61 9.02
C MET A 244 18.10 9.91 9.13
N GLY A 245 18.58 10.21 10.34
CA GLY A 245 19.32 11.44 10.66
C GLY A 245 18.46 12.60 11.16
N THR A 246 17.18 12.38 11.46
CA THR A 246 16.29 13.41 12.04
C THR A 246 16.05 13.20 13.54
N THR A 247 15.75 14.31 14.21
CA THR A 247 15.49 14.46 15.64
C THR A 247 14.14 15.14 15.88
N GLN A 248 13.69 15.19 17.14
CA GLN A 248 12.51 15.96 17.53
C GLN A 248 12.57 17.44 17.09
N LYS A 249 13.78 18.03 17.00
CA LYS A 249 13.95 19.44 16.58
C LYS A 249 13.57 19.68 15.13
N ASP A 250 13.66 18.66 14.28
CA ASP A 250 13.31 18.74 12.87
C ASP A 250 11.78 18.74 12.65
N TYR A 251 11.02 18.35 13.69
CA TYR A 251 9.56 18.34 13.70
C TYR A 251 9.02 19.07 14.93
N PRO A 252 9.20 20.41 15.02
CA PRO A 252 8.77 21.18 16.19
C PRO A 252 7.25 21.12 16.41
N GLY A 253 6.47 20.93 15.34
CA GLY A 253 5.02 20.70 15.40
C GLY A 253 4.61 19.35 16.01
N LEU A 254 5.57 18.49 16.36
CA LEU A 254 5.37 17.21 17.04
C LEU A 254 5.95 17.20 18.46
N SER A 255 6.29 18.37 19.02
CA SER A 255 6.93 18.48 20.34
C SER A 255 6.11 17.93 21.50
N PHE A 256 4.82 17.65 21.27
CA PHE A 256 3.91 17.01 22.22
C PHE A 256 3.98 15.48 22.20
N LEU A 257 4.61 14.88 21.18
CA LEU A 257 4.92 13.45 21.19
C LEU A 257 6.07 13.17 22.16
N PRO A 258 6.19 11.94 22.70
CA PRO A 258 7.41 11.49 23.35
C PRO A 258 8.62 11.76 22.44
N PRO A 259 9.83 12.00 22.99
CA PRO A 259 11.00 12.32 22.19
C PRO A 259 11.13 11.33 21.03
N LEU A 260 11.05 11.83 19.80
CA LEU A 260 11.25 11.00 18.61
C LEU A 260 12.59 10.25 18.76
N PRO A 261 12.69 8.97 18.36
CA PRO A 261 13.95 8.26 18.41
C PRO A 261 15.00 9.07 17.66
N ASP A 262 16.11 9.35 18.33
CA ASP A 262 17.22 10.06 17.73
C ASP A 262 17.90 9.13 16.70
N THR A 263 17.43 9.21 15.46
CA THR A 263 17.90 8.35 14.38
C THR A 263 19.37 8.63 14.03
N THR A 264 19.95 9.76 14.47
CA THR A 264 21.39 10.02 14.36
C THR A 264 22.21 9.03 15.20
N LYS A 265 21.67 8.55 16.34
CA LYS A 265 22.33 7.56 17.20
C LYS A 265 22.29 6.15 16.63
N ILE A 266 21.33 5.84 15.77
CA ILE A 266 21.24 4.57 15.05
C ILE A 266 22.33 4.48 13.96
N GLN A 267 22.75 5.63 13.40
CA GLN A 267 23.93 5.73 12.55
C GLN A 267 25.18 5.32 13.33
N HIS A 268 25.40 5.93 14.50
CA HIS A 268 26.56 5.67 15.34
C HIS A 268 26.62 4.28 15.94
N SER A 269 25.49 3.63 16.26
CA SER A 269 25.50 2.24 16.76
C SER A 269 25.87 1.22 15.67
N ARG A 270 25.57 1.50 14.40
CA ARG A 270 26.08 0.69 13.28
C ARG A 270 27.55 0.94 13.04
N ASP A 271 28.00 2.20 13.07
CA ASP A 271 29.41 2.55 12.85
C ASP A 271 30.33 2.04 13.97
N SER A 272 29.91 2.11 15.23
CA SER A 272 30.70 1.62 16.38
C SER A 272 30.67 0.10 16.54
N ALA A 273 29.60 -0.58 16.10
CA ALA A 273 29.62 -2.03 15.96
C ALA A 273 30.51 -2.47 14.79
N TYR A 274 30.52 -1.74 13.67
CA TYR A 274 31.36 -2.02 12.50
C TYR A 274 32.85 -1.78 12.72
N GLN A 275 33.23 -0.75 13.49
CA GLN A 275 34.64 -0.46 13.75
C GLN A 275 35.31 -1.50 14.66
N ASN A 276 34.53 -2.18 15.51
CA ASN A 276 35.00 -3.18 16.47
C ASN A 276 34.90 -4.64 15.95
N LEU A 277 34.47 -4.85 14.70
CA LEU A 277 34.55 -6.17 14.06
C LEU A 277 36.00 -6.49 13.68
N PRO A 278 36.47 -7.74 13.84
CA PRO A 278 37.75 -8.17 13.29
C PRO A 278 37.76 -7.96 11.76
N GLU A 279 38.93 -7.73 11.16
CA GLU A 279 39.05 -7.26 9.76
C GLU A 279 38.36 -8.16 8.73
N ASP A 280 38.20 -9.44 9.03
CA ASP A 280 37.51 -10.44 8.22
C ASP A 280 35.98 -10.35 8.27
N GLU A 281 35.41 -9.57 9.20
CA GLU A 281 33.96 -9.35 9.35
C GLU A 281 33.50 -7.94 8.93
N LYS A 282 34.41 -7.04 8.52
CA LYS A 282 34.08 -5.70 7.99
C LYS A 282 33.60 -5.79 6.53
N VAL A 283 32.30 -5.61 6.29
CA VAL A 283 31.73 -5.54 4.92
C VAL A 283 31.65 -4.09 4.43
N PHE A 284 32.38 -3.75 3.37
CA PHE A 284 32.37 -2.42 2.76
C PHE A 284 31.07 -2.17 1.98
N TYR A 285 30.33 -1.10 2.33
CA TYR A 285 29.23 -0.58 1.52
C TYR A 285 29.61 0.77 0.93
N ALA A 286 30.43 0.74 -0.10
CA ALA A 286 30.34 1.69 -1.18
C ALA A 286 30.75 0.94 -2.44
N VAL A 287 29.76 0.53 -3.23
CA VAL A 287 30.03 0.21 -4.62
C VAL A 287 29.20 1.20 -5.41
N GLU A 288 29.86 2.25 -5.91
CA GLU A 288 29.28 3.20 -6.87
C GLU A 288 28.86 2.52 -8.18
N GLN A 289 29.08 1.20 -8.29
CA GLN A 289 28.64 0.34 -9.37
C GLN A 289 27.99 -0.91 -8.78
N MET A 290 26.69 -1.13 -9.01
CA MET A 290 26.04 -2.35 -8.51
C MET A 290 26.78 -3.59 -9.03
N ALA A 291 27.03 -4.57 -8.16
CA ALA A 291 27.62 -5.82 -8.58
C ALA A 291 26.67 -6.53 -9.56
N GLU A 292 27.06 -6.58 -10.84
CA GLU A 292 26.35 -7.35 -11.84
C GLU A 292 26.79 -8.82 -11.75
N PHE A 293 25.82 -9.73 -11.72
CA PHE A 293 26.12 -11.15 -11.83
C PHE A 293 26.81 -11.39 -13.19
N PRO A 294 27.95 -12.07 -13.27
CA PRO A 294 28.62 -12.31 -14.55
C PRO A 294 27.66 -12.98 -15.55
N GLY A 295 27.26 -12.26 -16.61
CA GLY A 295 26.22 -12.68 -17.56
C GLY A 295 24.81 -12.10 -17.32
N GLY A 296 24.66 -11.12 -16.42
CA GLY A 296 23.43 -10.40 -16.11
C GLY A 296 22.42 -11.19 -15.26
N ALA A 297 21.26 -10.57 -15.03
CA ALA A 297 20.19 -11.16 -14.21
C ALA A 297 19.76 -12.55 -14.69
N ALA A 298 19.78 -12.80 -16.01
CA ALA A 298 19.45 -14.11 -16.58
C ALA A 298 20.46 -15.21 -16.17
N ALA A 299 21.76 -14.90 -16.11
CA ALA A 299 22.77 -15.84 -15.64
C ALA A 299 22.66 -16.08 -14.12
N MET A 300 22.24 -15.06 -13.36
CA MET A 300 21.97 -15.17 -11.92
C MET A 300 20.85 -16.16 -11.64
N PHE A 301 19.71 -16.02 -12.31
CA PHE A 301 18.57 -16.93 -12.14
C PHE A 301 18.94 -18.38 -12.51
N LYS A 302 19.74 -18.57 -13.56
CA LYS A 302 20.23 -19.90 -13.97
C LYS A 302 21.18 -20.51 -12.94
N PHE A 303 22.01 -19.70 -12.28
CA PHE A 303 22.89 -20.16 -11.20
C PHE A 303 22.11 -20.55 -9.95
N ILE A 304 21.11 -19.74 -9.56
CA ILE A 304 20.24 -20.04 -8.42
C ILE A 304 19.49 -21.35 -8.67
N GLN A 305 18.88 -21.51 -9.85
CA GLN A 305 18.19 -22.75 -10.21
C GLN A 305 19.08 -24.00 -10.13
N LYS A 306 20.36 -23.88 -10.53
CA LYS A 306 21.31 -25.00 -10.53
C LYS A 306 21.85 -25.34 -9.12
N ASN A 307 21.90 -24.37 -8.21
CA ASN A 307 22.59 -24.52 -6.93
C ASN A 307 21.67 -24.47 -5.71
N LEU A 308 20.40 -24.12 -5.88
CA LEU A 308 19.42 -24.09 -4.79
C LEU A 308 19.01 -25.52 -4.42
N ARG A 309 19.51 -26.03 -3.30
CA ARG A 309 19.11 -27.33 -2.74
C ARG A 309 18.05 -27.13 -1.66
N TYR A 310 16.80 -27.43 -1.99
CA TYR A 310 15.73 -27.43 -1.01
C TYR A 310 15.87 -28.57 0.01
N PRO A 311 15.53 -28.32 1.30
CA PRO A 311 15.47 -29.35 2.32
C PRO A 311 14.41 -30.41 1.96
N PRO A 312 14.59 -31.68 2.38
CA PRO A 312 13.72 -32.80 1.96
C PRO A 312 12.24 -32.60 2.27
N THR A 313 11.91 -31.85 3.33
CA THR A 313 10.53 -31.52 3.73
C THR A 313 9.80 -30.63 2.72
N ALA A 314 10.53 -29.88 1.89
CA ALA A 314 9.98 -29.04 0.83
C ALA A 314 9.95 -29.75 -0.54
N ARG A 315 10.37 -31.02 -0.64
CA ARG A 315 10.41 -31.80 -1.89
C ARG A 315 9.19 -32.70 -2.12
N ARG A 316 8.22 -32.72 -1.20
CA ARG A 316 6.97 -33.49 -1.34
C ARG A 316 5.76 -32.58 -1.15
N MET A 317 5.45 -31.80 -2.17
CA MET A 317 4.10 -31.41 -2.58
C MET A 317 4.10 -31.29 -4.09
#